data_AF-A0A7W8DUH7-F1
#
_entry.id   AF-A0A7W8DUH7-F1
#
_cell.length_a   1.000
_cell.length_b   1.000
_cell.length_c   1.000
_cell.angle_alpha   90.00
_cell.angle_beta   90.00
_cell.angle_gamma   90.00
#
_symmetry.space_group_name_H-M   'P 1'
#
loop_
_entity.id
_entity.type
_entity.pdbx_description
1 polymer ?
#
loop_
_entity_poly.entity_id
_entity_poly.type
_entity_poly.pdbx_seq_one_letter_code
_entity_poly.pdbx_strand_id
1 'polypeptide(L)'
;MRTFLLSILLALATPLSTYACSEPSAPSCATRYGSFDDEWEFDRCKDEMESYKSEVEDYMTCRNREAQEAIDDANRDNRQAESDYSDAVDSFNRRARSN
;
A
#
# COMPACT_ATOMS: atom_id res chain seq x y z
N MET A 1 18.93 14.43 45.74
CA MET A 1 19.79 14.08 44.58
C MET A 1 19.71 12.59 44.35
N ARG A 2 19.05 12.16 43.27
CA ARG A 2 19.26 10.85 42.62
C ARG A 2 18.49 10.85 41.30
N THR A 3 19.19 11.33 40.29
CA THR A 3 18.82 11.31 38.88
C THR A 3 18.66 9.87 38.41
N PHE A 4 17.43 9.44 38.12
CA PHE A 4 17.18 8.23 37.34
C PHE A 4 17.26 8.59 35.86
N LEU A 5 18.34 8.15 35.22
CA LEU A 5 18.55 8.24 33.77
C LEU A 5 17.58 7.25 33.09
N LEU A 6 16.48 7.77 32.55
CA LEU A 6 15.64 7.05 31.59
C LEU A 6 16.25 7.23 30.20
N SER A 7 17.13 6.29 29.84
CA SER A 7 17.64 6.15 28.48
C SER A 7 16.49 5.74 27.55
N ILE A 8 15.87 6.73 26.90
CA ILE A 8 14.88 6.51 25.85
C ILE A 8 15.61 5.94 24.63
N LEU A 9 15.44 4.63 24.42
CA LEU A 9 15.76 3.97 23.16
C LEU A 9 14.77 4.48 22.10
N LEU A 10 15.21 5.50 21.34
CA LEU A 10 14.52 5.94 20.14
C LEU A 10 14.76 4.87 19.06
N ALA A 11 13.84 3.93 18.93
CA ALA A 11 13.82 3.01 17.80
C ALA A 11 13.62 3.84 16.52
N LEU A 12 14.68 3.99 15.72
CA LEU A 12 14.53 4.47 14.35
C LEU A 12 13.73 3.42 13.58
N ALA A 13 12.41 3.61 13.51
CA ALA A 13 11.59 3.00 12.48
C ALA A 13 12.05 3.62 11.16
N THR A 14 13.03 3.00 10.51
CA THR A 14 13.35 3.32 9.13
C THR A 14 12.10 2.95 8.32
N PRO A 15 11.46 3.88 7.60
CA PRO A 15 10.40 3.50 6.68
C PRO A 15 11.05 2.55 5.68
N LEU A 16 10.60 1.29 5.68
CA LEU A 16 10.81 0.41 4.55
C LEU A 16 10.28 1.21 3.36
N SER A 17 11.15 1.57 2.41
CA SER A 17 10.72 2.19 1.16
C SER A 17 9.60 1.33 0.60
N THR A 18 8.36 1.78 0.75
CA THR A 18 7.24 1.28 -0.02
C THR A 18 7.62 1.65 -1.44
N TYR A 19 8.08 0.68 -2.22
CA TYR A 19 8.15 0.81 -3.66
C TYR A 19 6.72 1.05 -4.11
N ALA A 20 6.30 2.31 -4.14
CA ALA A 20 4.96 2.70 -4.53
C ALA A 20 4.73 2.17 -5.95
N CYS A 21 3.56 1.58 -6.17
CA CYS A 21 3.20 1.06 -7.48
C CYS A 21 3.34 2.19 -8.52
N SER A 22 4.29 2.03 -9.45
CA SER A 22 4.62 3.06 -10.44
C SER A 22 3.81 2.81 -11.71
N GLU A 23 3.01 3.79 -12.10
CA GLU A 23 2.20 3.69 -13.31
C GLU A 23 3.10 3.70 -14.56
N PRO A 24 3.01 2.69 -15.43
CA PRO A 24 3.80 2.67 -16.64
C PRO A 24 3.29 3.71 -17.64
N SER A 25 4.22 4.29 -18.39
CA SER A 25 3.87 5.25 -19.46
C SER A 25 3.70 4.51 -20.78
N ALA A 26 2.65 4.85 -21.54
CA ALA A 26 2.44 4.28 -22.86
C ALA A 26 3.64 4.59 -23.78
N PRO A 27 4.07 3.65 -24.63
CA PRO A 27 5.17 3.88 -25.56
C PRO A 27 4.79 4.95 -26.58
N SER A 28 5.76 5.78 -26.96
CA SER A 28 5.53 6.90 -27.88
C SER A 28 4.96 6.46 -29.23
N CYS A 29 5.28 5.26 -29.70
CA CYS A 29 4.79 4.71 -30.95
C CYS A 29 3.27 4.53 -30.97
N ALA A 30 2.62 4.31 -29.81
CA ALA A 30 1.18 4.12 -29.70
C ALA A 30 0.36 5.38 -30.02
N THR A 31 0.99 6.55 -29.95
CA THR A 31 0.34 7.86 -30.18
C THR A 31 0.91 8.60 -31.38
N ARG A 32 1.89 8.00 -32.08
CA ARG A 32 2.48 8.57 -33.29
C ARG A 32 1.42 8.61 -34.41
N TYR A 33 1.34 9.74 -35.10
CA TYR A 33 0.45 9.90 -36.25
C TYR A 33 1.11 9.37 -37.53
N GLY A 34 0.37 8.56 -38.29
CA GLY A 34 0.84 7.98 -39.56
C GLY A 34 0.83 6.45 -39.55
N SER A 35 1.15 5.86 -40.71
CA SER A 35 1.49 4.44 -40.79
C SER A 35 2.91 4.20 -40.31
N PHE A 36 3.24 2.97 -39.99
CA PHE A 36 4.63 2.55 -39.81
C PHE A 36 5.42 2.76 -41.11
N ASP A 37 6.66 3.21 -40.97
CA ASP A 37 7.56 3.49 -42.09
C ASP A 37 8.09 2.17 -42.71
N ASP A 38 8.26 1.13 -41.89
CA ASP A 38 8.68 -0.22 -42.29
C ASP A 38 8.26 -1.31 -41.28
N GLU A 39 8.57 -2.57 -41.62
CA GLU A 39 8.28 -3.75 -40.77
C GLU A 39 9.05 -3.71 -39.44
N TRP A 40 10.27 -3.15 -39.42
CA TRP A 40 11.07 -3.05 -38.21
C TRP A 40 10.45 -2.08 -37.20
N GLU A 41 9.93 -0.94 -37.65
CA GLU A 41 9.23 0.01 -36.78
C GLU A 41 7.96 -0.61 -36.20
N PHE A 42 7.20 -1.34 -37.03
CA PHE A 42 6.03 -2.07 -36.59
C PHE A 42 6.36 -3.11 -35.51
N ASP A 43 7.33 -3.99 -35.77
CA ASP A 43 7.73 -5.05 -34.84
C ASP A 43 8.25 -4.47 -33.53
N ARG A 44 9.08 -3.43 -33.60
CA ARG A 44 9.57 -2.74 -32.42
C ARG A 44 8.43 -2.12 -31.60
N CYS A 45 7.47 -1.48 -32.24
CA CYS A 45 6.33 -0.90 -31.54
C CYS A 45 5.44 -1.99 -30.91
N LYS A 46 5.25 -3.11 -31.62
CA LYS A 46 4.52 -4.26 -31.09
C LYS A 46 5.20 -4.81 -29.82
N ASP A 47 6.51 -4.98 -29.83
CA ASP A 47 7.27 -5.43 -28.66
C ASP A 47 7.18 -4.44 -27.49
N GLU A 48 7.23 -3.12 -27.77
CA GLU A 48 7.01 -2.06 -26.77
C GLU A 48 5.58 -2.14 -26.18
N MET A 49 4.57 -2.41 -27.01
CA MET A 49 3.18 -2.56 -26.56
C MET A 49 2.94 -3.83 -25.74
N GLU A 50 3.57 -4.95 -26.08
CA GLU A 50 3.54 -6.19 -25.29
C GLU A 50 4.22 -6.01 -23.93
N SER A 51 5.35 -5.29 -23.92
CA SER A 51 6.02 -4.91 -22.67
C SER A 51 5.14 -4.00 -21.81
N TYR A 52 4.57 -2.95 -22.41
CA TYR A 52 3.66 -2.03 -21.73
C TYR A 52 2.44 -2.74 -21.12
N LYS A 53 1.87 -3.72 -21.83
CA LYS A 53 0.79 -4.55 -21.30
C LYS A 53 1.20 -5.27 -20.01
N SER A 54 2.38 -5.89 -20.01
CA SER A 54 2.89 -6.63 -18.86
C SER A 54 3.11 -5.68 -17.67
N GLU A 55 3.67 -4.50 -17.92
CA GLU A 55 3.85 -3.47 -16.89
C GLU A 55 2.52 -2.95 -16.31
N VAL A 56 1.47 -2.82 -17.14
CA VAL A 56 0.13 -2.43 -16.68
C VAL A 56 -0.48 -3.52 -15.78
N GLU A 57 -0.32 -4.79 -16.15
CA GLU A 57 -0.79 -5.93 -15.33
C GLU A 57 -0.07 -5.98 -13.97
N ASP A 58 1.24 -5.74 -13.96
CA ASP A 58 2.05 -5.64 -12.74
C ASP A 58 1.62 -4.45 -11.87
N TYR A 59 1.40 -3.28 -12.48
CA TYR A 59 0.91 -2.10 -11.78
C TYR A 59 -0.45 -2.37 -11.12
N MET A 60 -1.40 -2.95 -11.86
CA MET A 60 -2.72 -3.31 -11.31
C MET A 60 -2.60 -4.29 -10.15
N THR A 61 -1.75 -5.32 -10.29
CA THR A 61 -1.51 -6.31 -9.23
C THR A 61 -0.94 -5.66 -7.98
N CYS A 62 0.03 -4.76 -8.15
CA CYS A 62 0.61 -3.99 -7.06
C CYS A 62 -0.46 -3.13 -6.35
N ARG A 63 -1.26 -2.36 -7.10
CA ARG A 63 -2.31 -1.50 -6.53
C ARG A 63 -3.38 -2.29 -5.78
N ASN A 64 -3.76 -3.45 -6.29
CA ASN A 64 -4.71 -4.33 -5.62
C ASN A 64 -4.15 -4.86 -4.29
N ARG A 65 -2.85 -5.17 -4.23
CA ARG A 65 -2.18 -5.57 -2.98
C ARG A 65 -2.18 -4.44 -1.95
N GLU A 66 -1.75 -3.24 -2.33
CA GLU A 66 -1.76 -2.07 -1.42
C GLU A 66 -3.16 -1.78 -0.88
N ALA A 67 -4.19 -1.88 -1.74
CA ALA A 67 -5.58 -1.71 -1.32
C ALA A 67 -6.03 -2.79 -0.33
N GLN A 68 -5.68 -4.06 -0.57
CA GLN A 68 -6.02 -5.15 0.34
C GLN A 68 -5.32 -5.01 1.69
N GLU A 69 -4.04 -4.64 1.71
CA GLU A 69 -3.29 -4.39 2.94
C GLU A 69 -3.93 -3.26 3.76
N ALA A 70 -4.34 -2.15 3.12
CA ALA A 70 -5.03 -1.07 3.79
C ALA A 70 -6.39 -1.50 4.37
N ILE A 71 -7.14 -2.35 3.66
CA ILE A 71 -8.40 -2.93 4.15
C ILE A 71 -8.15 -3.82 5.37
N ASP A 72 -7.12 -4.66 5.32
CA ASP A 72 -6.79 -5.59 6.40
C ASP A 72 -6.35 -4.85 7.67
N ASP A 73 -5.57 -3.79 7.52
CA ASP A 73 -5.17 -2.92 8.64
C ASP A 73 -6.38 -2.19 9.23
N ALA A 74 -7.24 -1.59 8.42
CA ALA A 74 -8.47 -0.96 8.89
C ALA A 74 -9.38 -1.96 9.64
N ASN A 75 -9.49 -3.20 9.15
CA ASN A 75 -10.25 -4.25 9.82
C ASN A 75 -9.63 -4.65 11.16
N ARG A 76 -8.30 -4.69 11.26
CA ARG A 76 -7.59 -4.96 12.52
C ARG A 76 -7.87 -3.86 13.54
N ASP A 77 -7.76 -2.60 13.11
CA ASP A 77 -8.00 -1.44 13.97
C ASP A 77 -9.45 -1.38 14.46
N ASN A 78 -10.42 -1.64 13.58
CA ASN A 78 -11.84 -1.70 13.96
C ASN A 78 -12.11 -2.78 15.00
N ARG A 79 -11.57 -4.00 14.82
CA ARG A 79 -11.72 -5.09 15.79
C ARG A 79 -11.09 -4.74 17.14
N GLN A 80 -9.94 -4.07 17.13
CA GLN A 80 -9.29 -3.62 18.36
C GLN A 80 -10.17 -2.59 19.08
N ALA A 81 -10.70 -1.60 18.36
CA ALA A 81 -11.60 -0.59 18.93
C ALA A 81 -12.88 -1.20 19.52
N GLU A 82 -13.46 -2.21 18.86
CA GLU A 82 -14.62 -2.95 19.38
C GLU A 82 -14.28 -3.70 20.67
N SER A 83 -13.12 -4.37 20.71
CA SER A 83 -12.64 -5.08 21.90
C SER A 83 -12.43 -4.11 23.07
N ASP A 84 -11.73 -3.00 22.83
CA ASP A 84 -11.44 -1.98 23.84
C ASP A 84 -12.73 -1.37 24.41
N TYR A 85 -13.72 -1.12 23.55
CA TYR A 85 -15.03 -0.65 23.97
C TYR A 85 -15.75 -1.68 24.86
N SER A 86 -15.76 -2.96 24.46
CA SER A 86 -16.37 -4.03 25.24
C SER A 86 -15.71 -4.15 26.63
N ASP A 87 -14.38 -4.11 26.69
CA ASP A 87 -13.63 -4.17 27.95
C ASP A 87 -13.94 -2.97 28.86
N ALA A 88 -14.08 -1.78 28.28
CA ALA A 88 -14.46 -0.57 29.00
C ALA A 88 -15.88 -0.68 29.58
N VAL A 89 -16.84 -1.16 28.78
CA VAL A 89 -18.23 -1.39 29.22
C VAL A 89 -18.28 -2.43 30.36
N ASP A 90 -17.54 -3.53 30.24
CA ASP A 90 -17.47 -4.55 31.28
C ASP A 90 -16.86 -4.01 32.58
N SER A 91 -15.78 -3.24 32.47
CA SER A 91 -15.15 -2.58 33.61
C SER A 91 -16.11 -1.61 34.31
N PHE A 92 -16.84 -0.81 33.53
CA PHE A 92 -17.88 0.09 34.04
C PHE A 92 -18.99 -0.68 34.76
N ASN A 93 -19.54 -1.73 34.14
CA ASN A 93 -20.62 -2.53 34.69
C ASN A 93 -20.22 -3.24 35.99
N ARG A 94 -18.98 -3.75 36.08
CA ARG A 94 -18.43 -4.33 37.32
C ARG A 94 -18.41 -3.31 38.45
N ARG A 95 -17.98 -2.07 38.18
CA ARG A 95 -17.93 -0.99 39.17
C ARG A 95 -19.34 -0.56 39.61
N ALA A 96 -20.27 -0.44 38.67
CA ALA A 96 -21.64 -0.03 38.97
C ALA A 96 -22.37 -1.02 39.89
N ARG A 97 -22.08 -2.32 39.77
CA ARG A 97 -22.68 -3.38 40.61
C ARG A 97 -22.02 -3.56 41.98
N SER A 98 -20.88 -2.91 42.22
CA SER A 98 -20.14 -2.97 43.49
C SER A 98 -20.54 -1.85 44.48
N ASN A 99 -21.49 -0.98 44.10
CA ASN A 99 -22.17 0.00 44.96
C ASN A 99 -23.59 -0.46 45.25
#